data_AF-A0A919F3J0-F1
#
_entry.id   AF-A0A919F3J0-F1
#
_cell.length_a   1.000
_cell.length_b   1.000
_cell.length_c   1.000
_cell.angle_alpha   90.00
_cell.angle_beta   90.00
_cell.angle_gamma   90.00
#
_symmetry.space_group_name_H-M   'P 1'
#
loop_
_entity.id
_entity.type
_entity.pdbx_description
1 polymer ?
#
loop_
_entity_poly.entity_id
_entity_poly.type
_entity_poly.pdbx_seq_one_letter_code
_entity_poly.pdbx_strand_id
1 'polypeptide(L)'
;MNSRLLTVDGHPLTVRPQRAPWDRIVAEQQLGRRKPRVPVLLSHSALDDVFPQQVGRNLAAVWCRRGATVRFSGNHIPGHIAATDATSAEGLPWLADRFAGRTAPSTC
;
A
#
# COMPACT_ATOMS: atom_id res chain seq x y z
N MET A 1 -11.22 -10.34 23.43
CA MET A 1 -11.75 -9.00 23.77
C MET A 1 -13.13 -8.84 23.15
N ASN A 2 -14.17 -8.49 23.91
CA ASN A 2 -15.53 -8.31 23.39
C ASN A 2 -15.80 -6.84 23.07
N SER A 3 -15.76 -6.48 21.79
CA SER A 3 -15.87 -5.08 21.34
C SER A 3 -17.24 -4.45 21.60
N ARG A 4 -18.28 -5.25 21.85
CA ARG A 4 -19.63 -4.74 22.19
C ARG A 4 -19.64 -3.86 23.44
N LEU A 5 -18.73 -4.13 24.38
CA LEU A 5 -18.60 -3.36 25.62
C LEU A 5 -17.89 -2.02 25.43
N LEU A 6 -17.38 -1.75 24.24
CA LEU A 6 -16.59 -0.55 23.89
C LEU A 6 -17.32 0.35 22.89
N THR A 7 -18.57 0.03 22.58
CA THR A 7 -19.41 0.74 21.62
C THR A 7 -20.67 1.23 22.30
N VAL A 8 -21.03 2.50 22.08
CA VAL A 8 -22.23 3.13 22.67
C VAL A 8 -23.52 2.36 22.32
N ASP A 9 -23.58 1.77 21.13
CA ASP A 9 -24.73 1.03 20.60
C ASP A 9 -24.68 -0.50 20.86
N GLY A 10 -23.68 -1.00 21.59
CA GLY A 10 -23.55 -2.41 21.95
C GLY A 10 -23.30 -3.38 20.78
N HIS A 11 -23.12 -2.87 19.55
CA HIS A 11 -22.81 -3.67 18.38
C HIS A 11 -21.31 -3.94 18.25
N PRO A 12 -20.87 -5.12 17.77
CA PRO A 12 -19.46 -5.38 17.53
C PRO A 12 -18.84 -4.35 16.58
N LEU A 13 -17.60 -3.92 16.86
CA LEU A 13 -16.85 -3.01 15.99
C LEU A 13 -16.73 -3.53 14.54
N THR A 14 -16.73 -4.85 14.33
CA THR A 14 -16.64 -5.48 13.00
C THR A 14 -17.84 -5.20 12.09
N VAL A 15 -18.99 -4.82 12.67
CA VAL A 15 -20.21 -4.50 11.91
C VAL A 15 -20.19 -3.05 11.39
N ARG A 16 -19.46 -2.15 12.04
CA ARG A 16 -19.42 -0.72 11.69
C ARG A 16 -18.97 -0.48 10.24
N PRO A 17 -17.86 -1.06 9.74
CA PRO A 17 -17.42 -0.88 8.36
C PRO A 17 -18.41 -1.35 7.30
N GLN A 18 -19.42 -2.15 7.68
CA GLN A 18 -20.40 -2.74 6.76
C GLN A 18 -21.72 -1.96 6.72
N ARG A 19 -21.84 -0.88 7.49
CA ARG A 19 -23.06 -0.07 7.61
C ARG A 19 -22.82 1.37 7.17
N ALA A 20 -23.87 2.02 6.68
CA ALA A 20 -23.82 3.44 6.33
C ALA A 20 -23.47 4.31 7.55
N PRO A 21 -22.64 5.36 7.39
CA PRO A 21 -22.00 5.79 6.14
C PRO A 21 -20.65 5.12 5.82
N TRP A 22 -20.16 4.21 6.68
CA TRP A 22 -18.80 3.66 6.61
C TRP A 22 -18.58 2.65 5.49
N ASP A 23 -19.61 1.92 5.10
CA ASP A 23 -19.59 0.95 4.00
C ASP A 23 -19.00 1.53 2.71
N ARG A 24 -19.44 2.73 2.32
CA ARG A 24 -18.92 3.43 1.14
C ARG A 24 -17.52 3.96 1.36
N ILE A 25 -17.28 4.58 2.51
CA ILE A 25 -15.97 5.19 2.84
C ILE A 25 -14.87 4.13 2.82
N VAL A 26 -15.10 2.97 3.43
CA VAL A 26 -14.13 1.87 3.46
C VAL A 26 -13.96 1.26 2.07
N ALA A 27 -15.05 1.07 1.31
CA ALA A 27 -14.97 0.55 -0.05
C ALA A 27 -14.19 1.48 -1.01
N GLU A 28 -14.16 2.78 -0.74
CA GLU A 28 -13.35 3.77 -1.48
C GLU A 28 -11.86 3.67 -1.17
N GLN A 29 -11.47 3.22 0.03
CA GLN A 29 -10.06 3.02 0.40
C GLN A 29 -9.44 1.76 -0.23
N GLN A 30 -10.23 0.93 -0.91
CA GLN A 30 -9.73 -0.29 -1.54
C GLN A 30 -8.76 0.04 -2.69
N LEU A 31 -7.47 -0.17 -2.44
CA LEU A 31 -6.40 0.01 -3.42
C LEU A 31 -6.54 -0.95 -4.61
N GLY A 32 -5.99 -0.56 -5.76
CA GLY A 32 -5.99 -1.37 -6.98
C GLY A 32 -7.25 -1.25 -7.85
N ARG A 33 -8.33 -0.61 -7.37
CA ARG A 33 -9.53 -0.31 -8.19
C ARG A 33 -9.23 0.66 -9.34
N ARG A 34 -8.28 1.58 -9.11
CA ARG A 34 -7.77 2.54 -10.09
C ARG A 34 -6.29 2.28 -10.33
N LYS A 35 -5.83 2.46 -11.58
CA LYS A 35 -4.41 2.40 -11.92
C LYS A 35 -3.76 3.79 -11.85
N PRO A 36 -2.50 3.90 -11.43
CA PRO A 36 -1.72 5.12 -11.59
C PRO A 36 -1.57 5.49 -13.07
N ARG A 37 -1.52 6.80 -13.35
CA ARG A 37 -1.23 7.35 -14.69
C ARG A 37 0.25 7.67 -14.89
N VAL A 38 1.05 7.56 -13.84
CA VAL A 38 2.48 7.84 -13.79
C VAL A 38 3.22 6.59 -13.30
N PRO A 39 4.53 6.45 -13.56
CA PRO A 39 5.31 5.35 -13.02
C PRO A 39 5.32 5.35 -11.48
N VAL A 40 5.30 4.16 -10.87
CA VAL A 40 5.28 3.99 -9.41
C VAL A 40 6.46 3.14 -8.95
N LEU A 41 7.14 3.61 -7.91
CA LEU A 41 7.98 2.78 -7.04
C LEU A 41 7.14 2.33 -5.84
N LEU A 42 7.06 1.03 -5.61
CA LEU A 42 6.41 0.45 -4.43
C LEU A 42 7.47 -0.33 -3.65
N SER A 43 8.01 0.28 -2.59
CA SER A 43 8.98 -0.35 -1.69
C SER A 43 8.28 -0.89 -0.44
N HIS A 44 8.57 -2.14 -0.06
CA HIS A 44 7.99 -2.77 1.13
C HIS A 44 8.95 -3.84 1.68
N SER A 45 9.28 -3.77 2.97
CA SER A 45 10.07 -4.82 3.63
C SER A 45 9.32 -6.16 3.71
N ALA A 46 10.03 -7.26 3.46
CA ALA A 46 9.57 -8.61 3.74
C ALA A 46 9.50 -8.93 5.26
N LEU A 47 10.14 -8.09 6.08
CA LEU A 47 10.22 -8.22 7.54
C LEU A 47 9.43 -7.11 8.26
N ASP A 48 8.46 -6.50 7.57
CA ASP A 48 7.52 -5.54 8.15
C ASP A 48 6.62 -6.24 9.19
N ASP A 49 6.59 -5.70 10.40
CA ASP A 49 5.87 -6.22 11.57
C ASP A 49 4.48 -5.61 11.76
N VAL A 50 4.11 -4.60 10.96
CA VAL A 50 2.81 -3.93 10.99
C VAL A 50 1.95 -4.38 9.81
N PHE A 51 2.51 -4.39 8.60
CA PHE A 51 1.80 -4.72 7.37
C PHE A 51 2.46 -5.86 6.60
N PRO A 52 1.74 -6.96 6.31
CA PRO A 52 2.29 -8.03 5.49
C PRO A 52 2.68 -7.56 4.09
N GLN A 53 3.91 -7.85 3.66
CA GLN A 53 4.44 -7.47 2.34
C GLN A 53 3.56 -7.93 1.18
N GLN A 54 2.81 -9.02 1.36
CA GLN A 54 1.91 -9.56 0.34
C GLN A 54 0.85 -8.54 -0.10
N VAL A 55 0.45 -7.59 0.77
CA VAL A 55 -0.46 -6.49 0.41
C VAL A 55 0.15 -5.63 -0.69
N GLY A 56 1.40 -5.19 -0.53
CA GLY A 56 2.14 -4.42 -1.53
C GLY A 56 2.38 -5.19 -2.82
N ARG A 57 2.77 -6.48 -2.71
CA ARG A 57 2.97 -7.35 -3.88
C ARG A 57 1.68 -7.53 -4.70
N ASN A 58 0.56 -7.74 -4.03
CA ASN A 58 -0.74 -7.88 -4.69
C ASN A 58 -1.15 -6.59 -5.40
N LEU A 59 -0.96 -5.43 -4.77
CA LEU A 59 -1.26 -4.14 -5.37
C LEU A 59 -0.41 -3.89 -6.62
N ALA A 60 0.90 -4.14 -6.55
CA ALA A 60 1.79 -4.05 -7.70
C ALA A 60 1.32 -4.94 -8.85
N ALA A 61 0.99 -6.21 -8.57
CA ALA A 61 0.50 -7.14 -9.58
C ALA A 61 -0.85 -6.70 -10.20
N VAL A 62 -1.78 -6.16 -9.40
CA VAL A 62 -3.05 -5.60 -9.90
C VAL A 62 -2.79 -4.41 -10.84
N TRP A 63 -1.87 -3.52 -10.48
CA TRP A 63 -1.52 -2.38 -11.32
C TRP A 63 -0.78 -2.80 -12.59
N CYS A 64 0.12 -3.78 -12.53
CA CYS A 64 0.77 -4.36 -13.71
C CYS A 64 -0.24 -4.94 -14.69
N ARG A 65 -1.21 -5.74 -14.22
CA ARG A 65 -2.30 -6.27 -15.08
C ARG A 65 -3.16 -5.19 -15.72
N ARG A 66 -3.17 -3.98 -15.17
CA ARG A 66 -3.88 -2.81 -15.72
C ARG A 66 -3.00 -1.93 -16.63
N GLY A 67 -1.75 -2.35 -16.91
CA GLY A 67 -0.81 -1.63 -17.75
C GLY A 67 -0.31 -0.32 -17.11
N ALA A 68 -0.08 -0.33 -15.79
CA ALA A 68 0.73 0.70 -15.15
C ALA A 68 2.21 0.28 -15.18
N THR A 69 3.12 1.25 -15.20
CA THR A 69 4.55 1.02 -15.01
C THR A 69 4.85 0.99 -13.51
N VAL A 70 5.21 -0.18 -12.98
CA VAL A 70 5.47 -0.37 -11.54
C VAL A 70 6.83 -1.01 -11.34
N ARG A 71 7.65 -0.41 -10.47
CA ARG A 71 8.83 -1.03 -9.88
C ARG A 71 8.47 -1.44 -8.45
N PHE A 72 8.35 -2.74 -8.21
CA PHE A 72 8.22 -3.29 -6.86
C PHE A 72 9.63 -3.54 -6.29
N SER A 73 9.89 -3.05 -5.09
CA SER A 73 11.15 -3.20 -4.36
C SER A 73 10.90 -3.88 -3.02
N GLY A 74 11.22 -5.17 -2.96
CA GLY A 74 11.11 -5.96 -1.75
C GLY A 74 12.42 -5.93 -0.97
N ASN A 75 12.54 -5.04 0.02
CA ASN A 75 13.72 -5.02 0.89
C ASN A 75 13.55 -5.98 2.10
N HIS A 76 14.60 -6.13 2.90
CA HIS A 76 14.62 -7.05 4.05
C HIS A 76 15.04 -6.34 5.34
N ILE A 77 14.78 -5.04 5.46
CA ILE A 77 15.06 -4.30 6.69
C ILE A 77 14.02 -4.68 7.74
N PRO A 78 14.41 -5.19 8.92
CA PRO A 78 13.46 -5.59 9.96
C PRO A 78 12.62 -4.41 10.48
N GLY A 79 11.32 -4.63 10.61
CA GLY A 79 10.38 -3.68 11.21
C GLY A 79 9.88 -2.59 10.25
N HIS A 80 8.64 -2.15 10.47
CA HIS A 80 7.98 -1.15 9.63
C HIS A 80 8.72 0.20 9.62
N ILE A 81 9.11 0.68 10.81
CA ILE A 81 9.74 2.00 10.96
C ILE A 81 11.13 2.02 10.35
N ALA A 82 12.01 1.07 10.69
CA ALA A 82 13.38 1.05 10.17
C ALA A 82 13.43 0.81 8.65
N ALA A 83 12.45 0.09 8.08
CA ALA A 83 12.34 -0.07 6.62
C ALA A 83 12.08 1.25 5.87
N THR A 84 11.68 2.32 6.56
CA THR A 84 11.53 3.66 5.99
C THR A 84 12.86 4.21 5.48
N ASP A 85 13.98 3.87 6.12
CA ASP A 85 15.31 4.35 5.71
C ASP A 85 15.69 3.79 4.33
N ALA A 86 15.53 2.47 4.13
CA ALA A 86 15.76 1.84 2.83
C ALA A 86 14.79 2.35 1.76
N THR A 87 13.51 2.55 2.14
CA THR A 87 12.50 3.12 1.23
C THR A 87 12.88 4.54 0.80
N SER A 88 13.37 5.37 1.71
CA SER A 88 13.76 6.76 1.44
C SER A 88 15.04 6.85 0.61
N ALA A 89 16.02 6.00 0.91
CA ALA A 89 17.27 5.91 0.17
C ALA A 89 17.05 5.52 -1.31
N GLU A 90 16.05 4.67 -1.60
CA GLU A 90 15.63 4.35 -2.97
C GLU A 90 14.70 5.42 -3.57
N GLY A 91 13.79 5.97 -2.77
CA GLY A 91 12.73 6.87 -3.21
C GLY A 91 13.23 8.23 -3.70
N LEU A 92 14.23 8.82 -3.03
CA LEU A 92 14.78 10.12 -3.43
C LEU A 92 15.40 10.11 -4.83
N PRO A 93 16.37 9.23 -5.16
CA PRO A 93 16.91 9.15 -6.52
C PRO A 93 15.85 8.69 -7.52
N TRP A 94 14.90 7.83 -7.14
CA TRP A 94 13.78 7.44 -8.00
C TRP A 94 12.98 8.65 -8.47
N LEU A 95 12.61 9.55 -7.56
CA LEU A 95 11.85 10.76 -7.88
C LEU A 95 12.68 11.73 -8.72
N ALA A 96 13.96 11.92 -8.39
CA ALA A 96 14.87 12.77 -9.15
C ALA A 96 14.94 12.33 -10.63
N ASP A 97 15.04 11.02 -10.88
CA ASP A 97 15.04 10.46 -12.22
C ASP A 97 13.72 10.72 -12.97
N ARG A 98 12.56 10.68 -12.29
CA ARG A 98 11.26 10.99 -12.92
C ARG A 98 11.17 12.47 -13.32
N PHE A 99 11.65 13.37 -12.48
CA PHE A 99 11.71 14.80 -12.80
C PHE A 99 12.73 15.12 -13.90
N ALA A 100 13.81 14.36 -14.00
CA ALA A 100 14.78 14.45 -15.10
C ALA A 100 14.30 13.80 -16.41
N GLY A 101 13.06 13.30 -16.49
CA GLY A 101 12.50 12.68 -17.69
C GLY A 101 13.09 11.31 -18.04
N ARG A 102 13.80 10.66 -17.09
CA ARG A 102 14.41 9.35 -17.32
C ARG A 102 13.35 8.26 -17.30
N THR A 103 13.41 7.36 -18.28
CA THR A 103 12.53 6.19 -18.39
C THR A 103 12.52 5.39 -17.08
N ALA A 104 11.33 5.10 -16.58
CA ALA A 104 11.17 4.33 -15.35
C ALA A 104 11.37 2.83 -15.61
N PRO A 105 12.25 2.14 -14.87
CA PRO A 105 12.31 0.68 -14.93
C PRO A 105 11.02 0.06 -14.36
N SER A 106 10.74 -1.17 -14.75
CA SER A 106 9.53 -1.91 -14.41
C SER A 106 9.87 -3.31 -13.90
N THR A 107 9.04 -3.82 -12.99
CA THR A 107 8.97 -5.23 -12.58
C THR A 107 7.58 -5.84 -12.81
N CYS A 108 6.70 -5.08 -13.47
CA CYS A 108 5.82 -5.72 -14.42
C CYS A 108 6.72 -6.27 -15.54
#